data_AF-A0A495VLN6-F1
#
_entry.id   AF-A0A495VLN6-F1
#
_cell.length_a   1.000
_cell.length_b   1.000
_cell.length_c   1.000
_cell.angle_alpha   90.00
_cell.angle_beta   90.00
_cell.angle_gamma   90.00
#
_symmetry.space_group_name_H-M   'P 1'
#
loop_
_entity.id
_entity.type
_entity.pdbx_description
1 polymer ?
#
loop_
_entity_poly.entity_id
_entity_poly.type
_entity_poly.pdbx_seq_one_letter_code
_entity_poly.pdbx_strand_id
1 'polypeptide(L)'
;GSINANHNTWGGVLYSGGKLYQSPRYDITHIVDRVGGGDSFMGGLIYGLLTYTGDDQKALNFAVAASCLKHTIYGDFNLVTVEEVEKLMSGDASGRVSR
;
A
#
# COMPACT_ATOMS: atom_id res chain seq x y z
N GLY A 1 -6.14 8.64 -7.00
CA GLY A 1 -7.16 9.16 -7.92
C GLY A 1 -7.29 8.25 -9.13
N SER A 2 -8.50 8.07 -9.65
CA SER A 2 -8.71 7.23 -10.85
C SER A 2 -8.45 8.04 -12.11
N ILE A 3 -7.55 7.53 -12.97
CA ILE A 3 -7.26 8.13 -14.28
C ILE A 3 -8.10 7.41 -15.35
N ASN A 4 -8.18 6.09 -15.28
CA ASN A 4 -9.15 5.26 -16.02
C ASN A 4 -9.36 3.91 -15.29
N ALA A 5 -10.19 3.01 -15.85
CA ALA A 5 -10.53 1.72 -15.23
C ALA A 5 -9.31 0.82 -14.92
N ASN A 6 -8.22 0.97 -15.67
CA ASN A 6 -6.99 0.18 -15.53
C ASN A 6 -5.84 0.96 -14.88
N HIS A 7 -5.98 2.28 -14.67
CA HIS A 7 -4.94 3.15 -14.13
C HIS A 7 -5.48 3.98 -12.98
N ASN A 8 -5.09 3.63 -11.76
CA ASN A 8 -5.35 4.42 -10.56
C ASN A 8 -4.03 4.83 -9.90
N THR A 9 -4.01 6.05 -9.38
CA THR A 9 -2.98 6.50 -8.43
C THR A 9 -3.44 6.16 -7.02
N TRP A 10 -2.59 5.49 -6.26
CA TRP A 10 -2.85 5.12 -4.87
C TRP A 10 -1.83 5.76 -3.94
N GLY A 11 -2.29 6.25 -2.79
CA GLY A 11 -1.46 6.93 -1.80
C GLY A 11 -2.29 7.19 -0.55
N GLY A 12 -1.60 7.42 0.56
CA GLY A 12 -2.21 7.63 1.87
C GLY A 12 -1.57 8.78 2.61
N VAL A 13 -2.30 9.27 3.61
CA VAL A 13 -1.81 10.24 4.58
C VAL A 13 -2.04 9.70 5.99
N LEU A 14 -1.11 9.97 6.89
CA LEU A 14 -1.22 9.67 8.31
C LEU A 14 -0.99 10.96 9.08
N TYR A 15 -1.90 11.31 9.99
CA TYR A 15 -1.70 12.42 10.91
C TYR A 15 -1.46 11.85 12.31
N SER A 16 -0.28 12.10 12.86
CA SER A 16 0.16 11.54 14.14
C SER A 16 1.08 12.52 14.86
N GLY A 17 0.87 12.68 16.17
CA GLY A 17 1.72 13.55 17.01
C GLY A 17 1.82 15.00 16.54
N GLY A 18 0.77 15.55 15.90
CA GLY A 18 0.77 16.90 15.35
C GLY A 18 1.45 17.04 13.97
N LYS A 19 1.98 15.95 13.41
CA LYS A 19 2.67 15.92 12.12
C LYS A 19 1.85 15.17 11.07
N LEU A 20 1.82 15.71 9.85
CA LEU A 20 1.24 15.06 8.68
C LEU A 20 2.33 14.31 7.90
N TYR A 21 2.10 13.02 7.69
CA TYR A 21 2.92 12.13 6.89
C TYR A 21 2.20 11.83 5.58
N GLN A 22 2.95 11.74 4.49
CA GLN A 22 2.44 11.46 3.15
C GLN A 22 3.23 10.30 2.56
N SER A 23 2.55 9.32 1.98
CA SER A 23 3.20 8.21 1.30
C SER A 23 3.70 8.64 -0.09
N PRO A 24 4.61 7.87 -0.69
CA PRO A 24 4.75 7.84 -2.15
C PRO A 24 3.41 7.56 -2.82
N ARG A 25 3.25 8.03 -4.06
CA ARG A 25 2.13 7.60 -4.92
C ARG A 25 2.58 6.43 -5.76
N TYR A 26 1.74 5.41 -5.82
CA TYR A 26 1.91 4.27 -6.70
C TYR A 26 0.96 4.39 -7.89
N ASP A 27 1.49 4.13 -9.08
CA ASP A 27 0.71 3.98 -10.30
C ASP A 27 0.30 2.51 -10.45
N ILE A 28 -0.97 2.23 -10.18
CA ILE A 28 -1.53 0.89 -10.34
C ILE A 28 -2.10 0.80 -11.75
N THR A 29 -1.32 0.20 -12.66
CA THR A 29 -1.61 0.09 -14.10
C THR A 29 -2.25 -1.23 -14.52
N HIS A 30 -2.32 -2.20 -13.59
CA HIS A 30 -2.87 -3.54 -13.82
C HIS A 30 -3.81 -3.95 -12.67
N ILE A 31 -4.90 -3.20 -12.51
CA ILE A 31 -5.89 -3.47 -11.47
C ILE A 31 -6.69 -4.73 -11.84
N VAL A 32 -6.59 -5.74 -11.00
CA VAL A 32 -7.31 -7.02 -11.14
C VAL A 32 -8.62 -6.97 -10.35
N ASP A 33 -8.59 -6.41 -9.15
CA ASP A 33 -9.76 -6.23 -8.28
C ASP A 33 -9.60 -4.97 -7.41
N ARG A 34 -10.72 -4.31 -7.09
CA ARG A 34 -10.76 -3.09 -6.26
C ARG A 34 -11.27 -3.34 -4.85
N VAL A 35 -11.84 -4.51 -4.57
CA VAL A 35 -12.36 -4.88 -3.25
C VAL A 35 -11.20 -5.21 -2.30
N GLY A 36 -11.33 -4.82 -1.03
CA GLY A 36 -10.36 -5.09 0.04
C GLY A 36 -9.14 -4.17 0.09
N GLY A 37 -9.02 -3.17 -0.79
CA GLY A 37 -7.89 -2.23 -0.80
C GLY A 37 -7.79 -1.39 0.48
N GLY A 38 -8.94 -0.92 0.99
CA GLY A 38 -9.02 -0.15 2.25
C GLY A 38 -8.70 -1.00 3.48
N ASP A 39 -9.22 -2.24 3.54
CA ASP A 39 -8.96 -3.16 4.65
C ASP A 39 -7.49 -3.60 4.67
N SER A 40 -6.91 -3.80 3.49
CA SER A 40 -5.48 -4.08 3.33
C SER A 40 -4.60 -2.90 3.78
N PHE A 41 -5.04 -1.66 3.50
CA PHE A 41 -4.38 -0.46 3.99
C PHE A 41 -4.43 -0.38 5.51
N MET A 42 -5.61 -0.54 6.12
CA MET A 42 -5.76 -0.46 7.58
C MET A 42 -5.03 -1.59 8.30
N GLY A 43 -5.11 -2.82 7.79
CA GLY A 43 -4.36 -3.95 8.33
C GLY A 43 -2.84 -3.73 8.23
N GLY A 44 -2.36 -3.24 7.08
CA GLY A 44 -0.96 -2.87 6.89
C GLY A 44 -0.52 -1.73 7.81
N LEU A 45 -1.38 -0.74 8.06
CA LEU A 45 -1.06 0.38 8.95
C LEU A 45 -0.96 -0.08 10.41
N ILE A 46 -1.89 -0.90 10.89
CA ILE A 46 -1.84 -1.47 12.25
C ILE A 46 -0.56 -2.29 12.41
N TYR A 47 -0.27 -3.17 11.45
CA TYR A 47 0.97 -3.94 11.46
C TYR A 47 2.21 -3.04 11.49
N GLY A 48 2.25 -2.02 10.63
CA GLY A 48 3.37 -1.09 10.52
C GLY A 48 3.60 -0.29 11.80
N LEU A 49 2.54 0.21 12.44
CA LEU A 49 2.64 0.95 13.71
C LEU A 49 3.14 0.08 14.86
N LEU A 50 2.77 -1.22 14.87
CA LEU A 50 3.24 -2.18 15.88
C LEU A 50 4.67 -2.66 15.63
N THR A 51 5.09 -2.76 14.37
CA THR A 51 6.39 -3.35 13.97
C THR A 51 7.48 -2.30 13.84
N TYR A 52 7.17 -1.14 13.26
CA TYR A 52 8.11 -0.04 13.01
C TYR A 52 7.90 1.09 14.03
N THR A 53 7.95 0.75 15.31
CA THR A 53 7.67 1.68 16.41
C THR A 53 8.58 2.90 16.34
N GLY A 54 7.97 4.09 16.40
CA GLY A 54 8.68 5.37 16.28
C GLY A 54 8.95 5.84 14.84
N ASP A 55 8.56 5.07 13.82
CA ASP A 55 8.68 5.43 12.40
C ASP A 55 7.33 5.39 11.68
N ASP A 56 6.49 6.39 11.99
CA ASP A 56 5.17 6.57 11.39
C ASP A 56 5.21 6.71 9.86
N GLN A 57 6.32 7.21 9.29
CA GLN A 57 6.49 7.30 7.84
C GLN A 57 6.64 5.90 7.23
N LYS A 58 7.45 5.03 7.86
CA LYS A 58 7.62 3.65 7.41
C LYS A 58 6.34 2.84 7.58
N ALA A 59 5.61 3.05 8.68
CA ALA A 59 4.29 2.45 8.88
C ALA A 59 3.29 2.84 7.77
N LEU A 60 3.23 4.13 7.42
CA LEU A 60 2.39 4.61 6.32
C LEU A 60 2.83 4.03 4.97
N ASN A 61 4.13 3.98 4.68
CA ASN A 61 4.65 3.43 3.43
C ASN A 61 4.30 1.94 3.29
N PHE A 62 4.42 1.17 4.37
CA PHE A 62 4.04 -0.24 4.41
C PHE A 62 2.54 -0.43 4.12
N ALA A 63 1.68 0.36 4.77
CA ALA A 63 0.24 0.32 4.56
C ALA A 63 -0.16 0.57 3.10
N VAL A 64 0.43 1.58 2.47
CA VAL A 64 0.15 1.92 1.07
C VAL A 64 0.68 0.85 0.12
N ALA A 65 1.88 0.31 0.36
CA ALA A 65 2.45 -0.76 -0.44
C ALA A 65 1.62 -2.06 -0.35
N ALA A 66 1.20 -2.46 0.85
CA ALA A 66 0.34 -3.63 1.05
C ALA A 66 -1.01 -3.50 0.33
N SER A 67 -1.63 -2.32 0.43
CA SER A 67 -2.87 -1.99 -0.26
C SER A 67 -2.70 -1.93 -1.79
N CYS A 68 -1.57 -1.41 -2.27
CA CYS A 68 -1.23 -1.40 -3.69
C CYS A 68 -1.12 -2.82 -4.25
N LEU A 69 -0.47 -3.73 -3.53
CA LEU A 69 -0.34 -5.14 -3.94
C LEU A 69 -1.70 -5.85 -3.96
N LYS A 70 -2.59 -5.55 -3.01
CA LYS A 70 -3.95 -6.10 -2.98
C LYS A 70 -4.73 -5.85 -4.27
N HIS A 71 -4.53 -4.70 -4.92
CA HIS A 71 -5.19 -4.37 -6.19
C HIS A 71 -4.78 -5.27 -7.37
N THR A 72 -3.77 -6.14 -7.19
CA THR A 72 -3.31 -7.11 -8.19
C THR A 72 -3.79 -8.55 -7.89
N ILE A 73 -4.58 -8.75 -6.83
CA ILE A 73 -5.05 -10.07 -6.36
C ILE A 73 -6.59 -10.12 -6.34
N TYR A 74 -7.17 -11.19 -6.88
CA TYR A 74 -8.62 -11.46 -6.87
C TYR A 74 -9.15 -11.76 -5.45
N GLY A 75 -10.36 -11.28 -5.16
CA GLY A 75 -11.06 -11.59 -3.91
C GLY A 75 -10.69 -10.64 -2.78
N ASP A 76 -11.32 -10.77 -1.60
CA ASP A 76 -11.24 -9.75 -0.54
C ASP A 76 -9.99 -9.89 0.37
N PHE A 77 -9.41 -11.10 0.44
CA PHE A 77 -8.29 -11.38 1.35
C PHE A 77 -6.97 -10.84 0.84
N ASN A 78 -6.20 -10.21 1.74
CA ASN A 78 -4.82 -9.81 1.47
C ASN A 78 -3.89 -11.03 1.64
N LEU A 79 -3.47 -11.62 0.52
CA LEU A 79 -2.56 -12.78 0.48
C LEU A 79 -1.09 -12.37 0.35
N VAL A 80 -0.78 -11.09 0.53
CA VAL A 80 0.55 -10.52 0.36
C VAL A 80 1.39 -10.77 1.60
N THR A 81 2.65 -11.18 1.41
CA THR A 81 3.60 -11.39 2.52
C THR A 81 4.32 -10.10 2.91
N VAL A 82 4.83 -10.02 4.14
CA VAL A 82 5.65 -8.88 4.60
C VAL A 82 6.84 -8.62 3.68
N GLU A 83 7.51 -9.68 3.24
CA GLU A 83 8.67 -9.59 2.33
C GLU A 83 8.29 -9.00 0.97
N GLU A 84 7.12 -9.33 0.42
CA GLU A 84 6.62 -8.74 -0.83
C GLU A 84 6.34 -7.25 -0.68
N VAL A 85 5.74 -6.85 0.46
CA VAL A 85 5.48 -5.43 0.77
C VAL A 85 6.80 -4.66 0.90
N GLU A 86 7.75 -5.17 1.68
CA GLU A 86 9.05 -4.54 1.87
C GLU A 86 9.84 -4.48 0.57
N LYS A 87 9.77 -5.52 -0.27
CA LYS A 87 10.37 -5.51 -1.61
C LYS A 87 9.76 -4.41 -2.48
N LEU A 88 8.44 -4.24 -2.48
CA LEU A 88 7.79 -3.13 -3.21
C LEU A 88 8.20 -1.76 -2.64
N MET A 89 8.34 -1.63 -1.33
CA MET A 89 8.84 -0.40 -0.70
C MET A 89 10.28 -0.07 -1.10
N SER A 90 11.11 -1.10 -1.36
CA SER A 90 12.53 -0.96 -1.75
C SER A 90 12.77 -0.84 -3.25
N GLY A 91 11.79 -1.19 -4.08
CA GLY A 91 11.89 -1.24 -5.54
C GLY A 91 11.32 -0.02 -6.26
N ASP A 92 11.42 -0.01 -7.59
CA ASP A 92 10.82 1.04 -8.42
C ASP A 92 9.29 1.04 -8.28
N ALA A 93 8.72 2.21 -7.93
CA ALA A 93 7.30 2.46 -7.65
C ALA A 93 6.32 2.18 -8.81
N SER A 94 6.78 1.51 -9.87
CA SER A 94 6.04 1.17 -11.09
C SER A 94 4.99 0.06 -10.91
N GLY A 95 4.80 -0.49 -9.70
CA GLY A 95 3.77 -1.49 -9.43
C GLY A 95 3.90 -2.78 -10.25
N ARG A 96 5.03 -2.97 -10.97
CA ARG A 96 5.33 -4.18 -11.74
C ARG A 96 5.70 -5.28 -10.74
N VAL A 97 4.67 -5.95 -10.23
CA VAL A 97 4.82 -7.17 -9.44
C VAL A 97 5.41 -8.24 -10.36
N SER A 98 6.73 -8.38 -10.36
CA SER A 98 7.38 -9.55 -10.92
C SER A 98 7.26 -10.66 -9.88
N ARG A 99 6.33 -11.59 -10.13
CA ARG A 99 6.29 -12.90 -9.46
C ARG A 99 7.39 -13.79 -10.00
#